data_AF-X8BEY9-F1
#
_entry.id   AF-X8BEY9-F1
#
_cell.length_a   1.000
_cell.length_b   1.000
_cell.length_c   1.000
_cell.angle_alpha   90.00
_cell.angle_beta   90.00
_cell.angle_gamma   90.00
#
_symmetry.space_group_name_H-M   'P 1'
#
loop_
_entity.id
_entity.type
_entity.pdbx_description
1 polymer ?
#
loop_
_entity_poly.entity_id
_entity_poly.type
_entity_poly.pdbx_seq_one_letter_code
_entity_poly.pdbx_strand_id
1 'polypeptide(L)'
;MQERLLLSYRGRKPHVVRDYTTGGVDGGGRQSPRHRRGDERPERSRGSPDDGVVPAAADEVSALTAAQFVAHAQMYQAVSAQAAAIHEMFVNTLATSAGSYAATEAANAIAAQ
;
A
#
# COMPACT_ATOMS: atom_id res chain seq x y z
N MET A 1 -32.50 -7.43 23.42
CA MET A 1 -31.04 -7.26 23.23
C MET A 1 -30.30 -8.38 23.96
N GLN A 2 -30.75 -9.62 23.87
CA GLN A 2 -30.30 -10.57 22.86
C GLN A 2 -28.82 -10.39 22.44
N GLU A 3 -27.99 -11.27 22.98
CA GLU A 3 -27.03 -12.05 22.19
C GLU A 3 -25.99 -11.28 21.36
N ARG A 4 -25.00 -10.64 22.00
CA ARG A 4 -23.73 -10.41 21.30
C ARG A 4 -22.45 -10.33 22.14
N LEU A 5 -22.46 -10.75 23.41
CA LEU A 5 -21.25 -10.71 24.24
C LEU A 5 -20.77 -12.05 24.83
N LEU A 6 -21.43 -13.17 24.55
CA LEU A 6 -21.06 -14.49 25.11
C LEU A 6 -20.82 -15.59 24.08
N LEU A 7 -20.64 -15.26 22.79
CA LEU A 7 -20.09 -16.21 21.81
C LEU A 7 -18.60 -15.97 21.54
N SER A 8 -17.90 -15.55 22.60
CA SER A 8 -16.49 -15.81 22.73
C SER A 8 -16.30 -17.33 22.80
N TYR A 9 -15.39 -17.88 22.00
CA TYR A 9 -14.77 -19.19 22.22
C TYR A 9 -15.61 -20.48 22.07
N ARG A 10 -16.27 -20.72 20.92
CA ARG A 10 -16.64 -22.11 20.57
C ARG A 10 -16.59 -22.39 19.07
N GLY A 11 -15.44 -22.84 18.58
CA GLY A 11 -15.39 -23.41 17.23
C GLY A 11 -14.05 -23.41 16.50
N ARG A 12 -12.91 -23.60 17.18
CA ARG A 12 -11.69 -24.06 16.50
C ARG A 12 -11.99 -25.44 15.89
N LYS A 13 -12.16 -25.51 14.57
CA LYS A 13 -12.08 -26.74 13.80
C LYS A 13 -10.76 -26.70 13.01
N PRO A 14 -9.77 -27.54 13.34
CA PRO A 14 -8.60 -27.74 12.49
C PRO A 14 -8.97 -28.68 11.34
N HIS A 15 -7.98 -29.00 10.50
CA HIS A 15 -7.97 -29.91 9.35
C HIS A 15 -8.25 -29.20 8.02
N VAL A 16 -7.45 -29.40 6.97
CA VAL A 16 -6.93 -30.70 6.51
C VAL A 16 -5.53 -30.54 5.90
N VAL A 17 -4.59 -31.35 6.41
CA VAL A 17 -3.33 -31.69 5.72
C VAL A 17 -3.71 -32.32 4.39
N ARG A 18 -3.36 -31.69 3.26
CA ARG A 18 -3.58 -32.29 1.94
C ARG A 18 -2.58 -33.43 1.76
N ASP A 19 -3.05 -34.64 2.02
CA ASP A 19 -2.36 -35.87 1.66
C ASP A 19 -2.29 -35.96 0.13
N TYR A 20 -1.07 -36.02 -0.39
CA TYR A 20 -0.78 -36.23 -1.81
C TYR A 20 -0.97 -37.72 -2.14
N THR A 21 -2.23 -38.13 -2.29
CA THR A 21 -2.52 -39.46 -2.84
C THR A 21 -3.50 -39.35 -3.99
N THR A 22 -2.97 -39.31 -5.21
CA THR A 22 -3.62 -39.94 -6.35
C THR A 22 -2.51 -40.49 -7.23
N GLY A 23 -1.99 -41.64 -6.81
CA GLY A 23 -1.33 -42.57 -7.71
C GLY A 23 -2.42 -43.38 -8.41
N GLY A 24 -2.36 -43.42 -9.73
CA GLY A 24 -3.11 -44.36 -10.56
C GLY A 24 -4.19 -43.74 -11.42
N VAL A 25 -3.81 -43.21 -12.59
CA VAL A 25 -4.53 -43.53 -13.84
C VAL A 25 -3.53 -43.72 -14.98
N ASP A 26 -3.79 -44.81 -15.67
CA ASP A 26 -3.15 -45.44 -16.80
C ASP A 26 -3.27 -44.61 -18.10
N GLY A 27 -2.44 -44.94 -19.09
CA GLY A 27 -2.77 -44.76 -20.50
C GLY A 27 -2.38 -43.45 -21.17
N GLY A 28 -1.42 -43.54 -22.09
CA GLY A 28 -0.86 -42.41 -22.84
C GLY A 28 -1.82 -41.65 -23.75
N GLY A 29 -1.47 -40.40 -24.00
CA GLY A 29 -2.11 -39.55 -24.99
C GLY A 29 -1.25 -38.32 -25.21
N ARG A 30 -0.57 -38.27 -26.36
CA ARG A 30 0.24 -37.15 -26.82
C ARG A 30 -0.59 -35.86 -26.78
N GLN A 31 -0.23 -34.94 -25.90
CA GLN A 31 -0.63 -33.54 -26.01
C GLN A 31 0.48 -32.70 -25.39
N SER A 32 1.41 -32.28 -26.25
CA SER A 32 2.38 -31.24 -25.96
C SER A 32 1.63 -29.97 -25.50
N PRO A 33 1.80 -29.51 -24.26
CA PRO A 33 1.38 -28.16 -23.91
C PRO A 33 2.42 -27.24 -24.53
N ARG A 34 2.06 -26.53 -25.60
CA ARG A 34 2.85 -25.38 -26.05
C ARG A 34 3.05 -24.50 -24.82
N HIS A 35 4.29 -24.32 -24.40
CA HIS A 35 4.69 -23.39 -23.36
C HIS A 35 4.29 -21.96 -23.74
N ARG A 36 3.01 -21.63 -23.58
CA ARG A 36 2.62 -20.27 -23.21
C ARG A 36 2.91 -20.21 -21.71
N ARG A 37 4.20 -20.06 -21.36
CA ARG A 37 4.53 -19.38 -20.11
C ARG A 37 3.81 -18.05 -20.25
N GLY A 38 2.65 -17.93 -19.61
CA GLY A 38 2.10 -16.63 -19.35
C GLY A 38 3.25 -15.83 -18.75
N ASP A 39 3.49 -14.67 -19.33
CA ASP A 39 4.33 -13.65 -18.75
C ASP A 39 3.70 -13.24 -17.42
N GLU A 40 3.81 -14.09 -16.40
CA GLU A 40 3.79 -13.66 -15.01
C GLU A 40 5.13 -12.97 -14.80
N ARG A 41 5.30 -11.80 -15.41
CA ARG A 41 6.15 -10.81 -14.80
C ARG A 41 5.53 -10.63 -13.41
N PRO A 42 6.21 -10.98 -12.32
CA PRO A 42 5.71 -10.56 -11.02
C PRO A 42 5.63 -9.05 -11.13
N GLU A 43 4.40 -8.54 -11.20
CA GLU A 43 4.06 -7.16 -10.85
C GLU A 43 4.93 -6.89 -9.63
N ARG A 44 5.95 -6.04 -9.79
CA ARG A 44 6.83 -5.70 -8.69
C ARG A 44 5.91 -5.01 -7.70
N SER A 45 5.39 -5.78 -6.75
CA SER A 45 4.77 -5.22 -5.57
C SER A 45 5.90 -4.43 -4.94
N ARG A 46 5.90 -3.12 -5.19
CA ARG A 46 6.76 -2.21 -4.46
C ARG A 46 6.27 -2.36 -3.04
N GLY A 47 7.06 -3.04 -2.22
CA GLY A 47 6.79 -3.15 -0.80
C GLY A 47 6.48 -1.76 -0.26
N SER A 48 5.66 -1.70 0.79
CA SER A 48 5.41 -0.44 1.47
C SER A 48 6.76 0.19 1.80
N PRO A 49 6.94 1.53 1.72
CA PRO A 49 8.22 2.19 2.03
C PRO A 49 8.79 1.82 3.42
N ASP A 50 7.94 1.24 4.26
CA ASP A 50 8.11 0.83 5.64
C ASP A 50 8.11 -0.71 5.84
N ASP A 51 8.17 -1.52 4.76
CA ASP A 51 8.30 -3.00 4.81
C ASP A 51 9.60 -3.53 5.48
N GLY A 52 10.31 -2.66 6.21
CA GLY A 52 11.36 -3.02 7.14
C GLY A 52 12.76 -2.87 6.55
N VAL A 53 13.60 -2.07 7.20
CA VAL A 53 15.04 -2.12 6.96
C VAL A 53 15.53 -3.48 7.45
N VAL A 54 16.17 -4.26 6.59
CA VAL A 54 16.76 -5.55 6.97
C VAL A 54 18.05 -5.30 7.76
N PRO A 55 18.27 -5.96 8.92
CA PRO A 55 19.52 -5.84 9.66
C PRO A 55 20.73 -6.18 8.79
N ALA A 56 21.83 -5.42 8.93
CA ALA A 56 23.05 -5.64 8.16
C ALA A 56 23.73 -6.98 8.50
N ALA A 57 23.56 -7.47 9.73
CA ALA A 57 24.00 -8.77 10.22
C ALA A 57 23.04 -9.28 11.32
N ALA A 58 23.25 -10.52 11.77
CA ALA A 58 22.38 -11.20 12.75
C ALA A 58 22.60 -10.75 14.21
N ASP A 59 23.52 -9.82 14.45
CA ASP A 59 23.79 -9.30 15.77
C ASP A 59 22.72 -8.29 16.22
N GLU A 60 22.59 -8.15 17.54
CA GLU A 60 21.57 -7.30 18.16
C GLU A 60 21.75 -5.81 17.83
N VAL A 61 22.99 -5.35 17.57
CA VAL A 61 23.25 -3.94 17.23
C VAL A 61 22.75 -3.64 15.82
N SER A 62 22.99 -4.53 14.86
CA SER A 62 22.43 -4.45 13.51
C SER A 62 20.90 -4.46 13.52
N ALA A 63 20.29 -5.31 14.37
CA ALA A 63 18.84 -5.38 14.51
C ALA A 63 18.26 -4.08 15.11
N LEU A 64 18.86 -3.56 16.17
CA LEU A 64 18.45 -2.31 16.79
C LEU A 64 18.59 -1.11 15.84
N THR A 65 19.69 -1.08 15.09
CA THR A 65 19.95 -0.02 14.09
C THR A 65 18.88 -0.04 13.00
N ALA A 66 18.54 -1.22 12.47
CA ALA A 66 17.46 -1.38 11.51
C ALA A 66 16.10 -0.91 12.08
N ALA A 67 15.79 -1.27 13.33
CA ALA A 67 14.58 -0.81 14.01
C ALA A 67 14.52 0.72 14.16
N GLN A 68 15.65 1.35 14.47
CA GLN A 68 15.74 2.81 14.58
C GLN A 68 15.49 3.51 13.23
N PHE A 69 15.98 2.95 12.12
CA PHE A 69 15.70 3.49 10.79
C PHE A 69 14.23 3.34 10.42
N VAL A 70 13.60 2.22 10.73
CA VAL A 70 12.16 2.03 10.50
C VAL A 70 11.35 3.04 11.32
N ALA A 71 11.66 3.21 12.60
CA ALA A 71 11.01 4.20 13.44
C ALA A 71 11.18 5.63 12.89
N HIS A 72 12.37 5.98 12.41
CA HIS A 72 12.63 7.28 11.80
C HIS A 72 11.85 7.48 10.49
N ALA A 73 11.80 6.45 9.63
CA ALA A 73 11.03 6.49 8.41
C ALA A 73 9.55 6.71 8.68
N GLN A 74 8.97 6.01 9.66
CA GLN A 74 7.56 6.19 10.04
C GLN A 74 7.26 7.62 10.52
N MET A 75 8.13 8.19 11.35
CA MET A 75 7.98 9.59 11.77
C MET A 75 8.10 10.56 10.60
N TYR A 76 9.06 10.34 9.70
CA TYR A 76 9.23 11.15 8.50
C TYR A 76 7.99 11.07 7.59
N GLN A 77 7.39 9.89 7.42
CA GLN A 77 6.17 9.72 6.64
C GLN A 77 4.99 10.49 7.25
N ALA A 78 4.81 10.40 8.57
CA ALA A 78 3.75 11.14 9.26
C ALA A 78 3.89 12.67 9.08
N VAL A 79 5.10 13.20 9.21
CA VAL A 79 5.37 14.63 9.01
C VAL A 79 5.22 15.02 7.54
N SER A 80 5.71 14.18 6.62
CA SER A 80 5.59 14.40 5.17
C SER A 80 4.13 14.44 4.71
N ALA A 81 3.27 13.59 5.27
CA ALA A 81 1.84 13.61 4.99
C ALA A 81 1.18 14.93 5.44
N GLN A 82 1.53 15.43 6.62
CA GLN A 82 1.06 16.74 7.09
C GLN A 82 1.58 17.88 6.21
N ALA A 83 2.85 17.83 5.82
CA ALA A 83 3.45 18.82 4.93
C ALA A 83 2.76 18.85 3.56
N ALA A 84 2.41 17.69 3.00
CA ALA A 84 1.67 17.59 1.75
C ALA A 84 0.28 18.25 1.85
N ALA A 85 -0.47 18.01 2.93
CA ALA A 85 -1.77 18.63 3.16
C ALA A 85 -1.66 20.17 3.28
N ILE A 86 -0.64 20.67 3.98
CA ILE A 86 -0.38 22.11 4.09
C ILE A 86 -0.02 22.70 2.72
N HIS A 87 0.80 22.00 1.94
CA HIS A 87 1.18 22.43 0.60
C HIS A 87 -0.02 22.54 -0.34
N GLU A 88 -0.92 21.55 -0.34
CA GLU A 88 -2.16 21.59 -1.12
C GLU A 88 -3.04 22.78 -0.73
N MET A 89 -3.24 23.00 0.57
CA MET A 89 -4.00 24.15 1.06
C MET A 89 -3.36 25.48 0.62
N PHE A 90 -2.04 25.58 0.68
CA PHE A 90 -1.29 26.76 0.27
C PHE A 90 -1.48 27.07 -1.22
N VAL A 91 -1.28 26.06 -2.08
CA VAL A 91 -1.44 26.22 -3.54
C VAL A 91 -2.88 26.58 -3.90
N ASN A 92 -3.86 25.94 -3.26
CA ASN A 92 -5.28 26.25 -3.48
C ASN A 92 -5.63 27.70 -3.08
N THR A 93 -5.07 28.17 -1.97
CA THR A 93 -5.26 29.55 -1.50
C THR A 93 -4.66 30.55 -2.49
N LEU A 94 -3.44 30.28 -2.99
CA LEU A 94 -2.82 31.11 -4.01
C LEU A 94 -3.65 31.16 -5.31
N ALA A 95 -4.11 30.00 -5.79
CA ALA A 95 -4.95 29.93 -6.98
C ALA A 95 -6.24 30.74 -6.84
N THR A 96 -6.89 30.64 -5.67
CA THR A 96 -8.10 31.42 -5.35
C THR A 96 -7.80 32.92 -5.36
N SER A 97 -6.71 33.34 -4.72
CA SER A 97 -6.31 34.75 -4.69
C SER A 97 -6.03 35.31 -6.09
N ALA A 98 -5.34 34.55 -6.94
CA ALA A 98 -5.07 34.93 -8.32
C ALA A 98 -6.38 35.08 -9.13
N GLY A 99 -7.34 34.18 -8.92
CA GLY A 99 -8.67 34.28 -9.51
C GLY A 99 -9.40 35.57 -9.10
N SER A 100 -9.34 35.96 -7.82
CA SER A 100 -9.95 37.21 -7.33
C SER A 100 -9.33 38.46 -7.97
N TYR A 101 -8.01 38.48 -8.14
CA TYR A 101 -7.33 39.59 -8.82
C TYR A 101 -7.73 39.66 -10.29
N ALA A 102 -7.72 38.53 -11.01
CA ALA A 102 -8.16 38.49 -12.41
C ALA A 102 -9.62 38.94 -12.59
N ALA A 103 -10.52 38.56 -11.67
CA ALA A 103 -11.91 39.01 -11.69
C ALA A 103 -12.03 40.52 -11.46
N THR A 104 -11.21 41.09 -10.56
CA THR A 104 -11.17 42.53 -10.30
C THR A 104 -10.65 43.29 -11.52
N GLU A 105 -9.59 42.80 -12.17
CA GLU A 105 -9.07 43.38 -13.41
C GLU A 105 -10.12 43.37 -14.53
N ALA A 106 -10.85 42.27 -14.71
CA ALA A 106 -11.92 42.18 -15.69
C ALA A 106 -13.05 43.17 -15.41
N ALA A 107 -13.48 43.29 -14.15
CA ALA A 107 -14.51 44.26 -13.75
C ALA A 107 -14.07 45.71 -14.01
N ASN A 108 -12.81 46.04 -13.69
CA ASN A 108 -12.24 47.37 -13.97
C ASN A 108 -12.16 47.64 -15.48
N ALA A 109 -11.79 46.65 -16.30
CA ALA A 109 -11.75 46.79 -17.75
C ALA A 109 -13.13 47.05 -18.35
N ILE A 110 -14.18 46.42 -17.83
CA ILE A 110 -15.58 46.68 -18.23
C ILE A 110 -16.00 48.10 -17.81
N ALA A 111 -15.65 48.54 -16.60
CA ALA A 111 -16.01 49.87 -16.11
C ALA A 111 -15.30 51.03 -16.83
N ALA A 112 -14.18 50.75 -17.51
CA ALA A 112 -13.40 51.73 -18.26
C ALA A 112 -13.81 51.86 -19.74
N GLN A 113 -14.75 51.03 -20.22
CA GLN A 113 -15.34 51.11 -21.56
C GLN A 113 -16.51 52.09 -21.60
#